data_AF-A0ABD5SU18-F1
#
_entry.id   AF-A0ABD5SU18-F1
#
_cell.length_a   1.000
_cell.length_b   1.000
_cell.length_c   1.000
_cell.angle_alpha   90.00
_cell.angle_beta   90.00
_cell.angle_gamma   90.00
#
_symmetry.space_group_name_H-M   'P 1'
#
loop_
_entity.id
_entity.type
_entity.pdbx_description
1 polymer ?
#
loop_
_entity_poly.entity_id
_entity_poly.type
_entity_poly.pdbx_seq_one_letter_code
_entity_poly.pdbx_strand_id
1 'polypeptide(L)' 'FIARRLEGDDVPEALEYAAATAALKRTIPGDVALVTAEEVEAVVDQRGEDISR' A
#
# COMPACT_ATOMS: atom_id res chain seq x y z
N PHE A 1 2.97 -0.97 5.98
CA PHE A 1 3.74 -1.81 6.90
C PHE A 1 3.33 -1.62 8.36
N ILE A 2 3.77 -0.55 9.06
CA ILE A 2 3.53 -0.45 10.52
C ILE A 2 2.05 -0.47 10.88
N ALA A 3 1.20 0.29 10.16
CA ALA A 3 -0.26 0.27 10.38
C ALA A 3 -0.83 -1.16 10.30
N ARG A 4 -0.55 -1.89 9.21
CA ARG A 4 -0.97 -3.29 9.03
C ARG A 4 -0.41 -4.23 10.09
N ARG A 5 0.85 -4.05 10.51
CA ARG A 5 1.42 -4.83 11.61
C ARG A 5 0.76 -4.56 12.97
N LEU A 6 0.28 -3.34 13.20
CA LEU A 6 -0.51 -3.02 14.40
C LEU A 6 -1.91 -3.65 14.35
N GLU A 7 -2.43 -3.89 13.15
CA GLU A 7 -3.73 -4.55 12.91
C GLU A 7 -3.64 -6.09 12.92
N GLY A 8 -2.43 -6.65 12.90
CA GLY A 8 -2.18 -8.09 13.07
C GLY A 8 -1.77 -8.83 11.80
N ASP A 9 -1.65 -8.13 10.66
CA ASP A 9 -1.21 -8.71 9.39
C ASP A 9 0.21 -9.27 9.48
N ASP A 10 0.49 -10.23 8.60
CA ASP A 10 1.80 -10.85 8.49
C ASP A 10 2.84 -9.94 7.80
N VAL A 11 4.08 -10.44 7.65
CA VAL A 11 5.16 -9.65 7.02
C VAL A 11 4.87 -9.41 5.54
N PRO A 12 4.59 -10.45 4.71
CA PRO A 12 4.19 -10.26 3.32
C PRO A 12 3.07 -9.23 3.10
N GLU A 13 1.93 -9.41 3.77
CA GLU A 13 0.73 -8.58 3.61
C GLU A 13 1.04 -7.11 3.96
N ALA A 14 1.72 -6.91 5.09
CA ALA A 14 2.08 -5.57 5.53
C ALA A 14 3.10 -4.88 4.61
N LEU A 15 3.98 -5.63 3.93
CA LEU A 15 4.95 -5.12 2.96
C LEU A 15 4.28 -4.76 1.64
N GLU A 16 3.34 -5.57 1.18
CA GLU A 16 2.55 -5.29 -0.02
C GLU A 16 1.79 -3.97 0.13
N TYR A 17 1.08 -3.81 1.25
CA TYR A 17 0.40 -2.56 1.59
C TYR A 17 1.37 -1.37 1.64
N ALA A 18 2.56 -1.55 2.23
CA ALA A 18 3.59 -0.50 2.28
C ALA A 18 4.09 -0.08 0.90
N ALA A 19 4.27 -1.06 0.01
CA ALA A 19 4.74 -0.82 -1.34
C ALA A 19 3.69 -0.10 -2.19
N ALA A 20 2.41 -0.36 -1.95
CA ALA A 20 1.30 0.38 -2.54
C ALA A 20 1.26 1.84 -2.04
N THR A 21 1.31 2.07 -0.72
CA THR A 21 1.40 3.42 -0.14
C THR A 21 2.60 4.20 -0.68
N ALA A 22 3.77 3.56 -0.77
CA ALA A 22 4.99 4.20 -1.28
C ALA A 22 4.87 4.55 -2.78
N ALA A 23 4.16 3.74 -3.57
CA ALA A 23 3.91 4.04 -4.97
C ALA A 23 3.00 5.27 -5.12
N LEU A 24 1.93 5.36 -4.34
CA LEU A 24 1.07 6.56 -4.30
C LEU A 24 1.85 7.80 -3.87
N LYS A 25 2.73 7.70 -2.86
CA LYS A 25 3.54 8.85 -2.43
C LYS A 25 4.43 9.42 -3.55
N ARG A 26 4.86 8.62 -4.52
CA ARG A 26 5.68 9.10 -5.66
C ARG A 26 4.91 10.02 -6.62
N THR A 27 3.59 10.04 -6.54
CA THR A 27 2.74 10.91 -7.37
C THR A 27 2.28 12.18 -6.64
N ILE A 28 2.47 12.25 -5.32
CA ILE A 28 2.05 13.38 -4.48
C ILE A 28 3.26 14.26 -4.13
N PRO A 29 3.27 15.55 -4.46
CA PRO A 29 4.37 16.45 -4.12
C PRO A 29 4.47 16.70 -2.60
N GLY A 30 5.67 17.06 -2.14
CA GLY A 30 5.95 17.29 -0.72
C GLY A 30 6.33 16.02 0.04
N ASP A 31 6.53 16.14 1.36
CA ASP A 31 7.08 15.05 2.17
C ASP A 31 6.00 14.15 2.81
N VAL A 32 4.77 14.65 2.92
CA VAL A 32 3.66 13.94 3.56
C VAL A 32 2.90 13.11 2.53
N ALA A 33 2.71 11.83 2.80
CA ALA A 33 1.81 10.96 2.05
C ALA A 33 0.38 11.14 2.55
N LEU A 34 -0.32 12.18 2.08
CA LEU A 34 -1.74 12.33 2.39
C LEU A 34 -2.55 11.39 1.48
N VAL A 35 -2.79 10.18 1.98
CA VAL A 35 -3.55 9.12 1.30
C VAL A 35 -4.57 8.52 2.25
N THR A 36 -5.62 7.94 1.69
CA THR A 36 -6.64 7.16 2.39
C THR A 36 -6.34 5.67 2.36
N ALA A 37 -6.98 4.89 3.24
CA ALA A 37 -6.79 3.44 3.24
C ALA A 37 -7.35 2.83 1.95
N GLU A 38 -8.50 3.32 1.50
CA GLU A 38 -9.21 2.87 0.30
C GLU A 38 -8.37 3.08 -0.97
N GLU A 39 -7.66 4.20 -1.09
CA GLU A 39 -6.75 4.45 -2.21
C GLU A 39 -5.58 3.47 -2.24
N VAL A 40 -5.06 3.08 -1.07
CA VAL A 40 -3.97 2.10 -0.99
C VAL A 40 -4.48 0.71 -1.33
N GLU A 41 -5.64 0.31 -0.80
CA GLU A 41 -6.28 -0.98 -1.07
C GLU A 41 -6.54 -1.17 -2.56
N ALA A 42 -7.07 -0.15 -3.25
CA ALA A 42 -7.28 -0.21 -4.69
C ALA A 42 -5.98 -0.47 -5.50
N VAL A 43 -4.82 -0.02 -5.02
CA VAL A 43 -3.53 -0.28 -5.66
C VAL A 43 -3.00 -1.68 -5.36
N VAL A 44 -3.25 -2.19 -4.14
CA VAL A 44 -2.92 -3.58 -3.78
C VAL A 44 -3.69 -4.55 -4.67
N ASP A 45 -5.00 -4.35 -4.79
CA ASP A 45 -5.89 -5.21 -5.60
C ASP A 45 -5.44 -5.24 -7.08
N GLN A 46 -5.12 -4.08 -7.66
CA GLN A 46 -4.63 -3.99 -9.05
C GLN A 46 -3.30 -4.73 -9.27
N ARG A 47 -2.38 -4.71 -8.29
CA ARG A 47 -1.09 -5.41 -8.39
C ARG A 47 -1.25 -6.93 -8.33
N GLY A 48 -2.18 -7.43 -7.50
CA GLY A 48 -2.49 -8.85 -7.43
C GLY A 48 -2.99 -9.40 -8.77
N GLU A 49 -3.76 -8.59 -9.52
CA GLU A 49 -4.25 -8.94 -10.85
C GLU A 49 -3.16 -8.95 -11.93
N ASP A 50 -2.25 -7.98 -11.93
CA ASP A 50 -1.17 -7.87 -12.92
C ASP A 50 -0.08 -8.95 -12.76
N ILE A 51 0.21 -9.40 -11.53
CA ILE A 51 1.24 -10.42 -11.26
C ILE A 51 0.70 -11.84 -11.52
N SER A 52 -0.61 -12.04 -11.47
CA SER A 52 -1.26 -13.35 -11.63
C SER A 52 -1.61 -13.73 -13.08
N ARG A 53 -1.12 -12.99 -14.09
CA ARG A 53 -1.38 -13.22 -15.52
C ARG A 53 -0.21 -13.81 -16.29
#